data_AF-A0A8S1BBJ1-F1
#
_entry.id   AF-A0A8S1BBJ1-F1
#
_cell.length_a   1.000
_cell.length_b   1.000
_cell.length_c   1.000
_cell.angle_alpha   90.00
_cell.angle_beta   90.00
_cell.angle_gamma   90.00
#
_symmetry.space_group_name_H-M   'P 1'
#
loop_
_entity.id
_entity.type
_entity.pdbx_description
1 polymer ?
#
loop_
_entity_poly.entity_id
_entity_poly.type
_entity_poly.pdbx_seq_one_letter_code
_entity_poly.pdbx_strand_id
1 'polypeptide(L)'
;MCVVVSHQDMYNYKVMEIIDDLPVQNDYVHLRGVLQWKSDILSHERRDLIVQLVQTNENIINRFVRISKEQTDNNEVPDVLIQKKCLKLLAENPYNNFTDFIHCQMPYTCLEYLGIGFDYGYEIAHRLLLLLAARYWRHCLITSNDKGVIDKLCVIMYNELEYMANHEFGLPDLFLDHITLCSFEGHAQFLRRSWIEELLDFQTRFGCFNLTRPSASSTLLVAIFQNISDKGDIMVWQESCNAHITGVAGVVLATAIEFITEIAATRQSTCVECDTHNE
;
A
#
# COMPACT_ATOMS: atom_id res chain seq x y z
N MET A 1 -4.95 -7.62 24.90
CA MET A 1 -3.51 -7.50 25.24
C MET A 1 -2.99 -6.36 24.39
N CYS A 2 -2.80 -5.16 24.95
CA CYS A 2 -2.35 -3.99 24.20
C CYS A 2 -0.85 -4.13 23.94
N VAL A 3 -0.45 -4.25 22.69
CA VAL A 3 0.96 -4.16 22.29
C VAL A 3 1.32 -2.68 22.30
N VAL A 4 2.20 -2.30 23.22
CA VAL A 4 2.78 -0.95 23.27
C VAL A 4 3.90 -0.92 22.24
N VAL A 5 3.66 -0.25 21.12
CA VAL A 5 4.71 0.03 20.12
C VAL A 5 5.68 1.05 20.75
N SER A 6 6.99 0.80 20.62
CA SER A 6 7.98 1.64 21.27
C SER A 6 8.14 2.98 20.54
N HIS A 7 8.50 4.04 21.26
CA HIS A 7 8.80 5.36 20.69
C HIS A 7 9.92 5.33 19.64
N GLN A 8 10.77 4.29 19.65
CA GLN A 8 11.86 4.10 18.69
C GLN A 8 11.33 3.61 17.34
N ASP A 9 10.29 2.77 17.34
CA ASP A 9 9.63 2.27 16.12
C ASP A 9 8.86 3.41 15.44
N MET A 10 8.27 4.31 16.23
CA MET A 10 7.58 5.53 15.79
C MET A 10 8.50 6.54 15.08
N TYR A 11 9.78 6.62 15.46
CA TYR A 11 10.76 7.49 14.83
C TYR A 11 11.30 6.92 13.50
N ASN A 12 11.36 5.60 13.35
CA ASN A 12 11.79 4.99 12.10
C ASN A 12 10.74 5.17 10.99
N TYR A 13 9.44 5.19 11.31
CA TYR A 13 8.36 5.41 10.35
C TYR A 13 8.29 6.83 9.76
N LYS A 14 8.41 7.88 10.60
CA LYS A 14 8.44 9.29 10.13
C LYS A 14 9.62 9.62 9.22
N VAL A 15 10.69 8.84 9.33
CA VAL A 15 11.88 8.95 8.49
C VAL A 15 11.65 8.29 7.13
N MET A 16 10.93 7.16 7.09
CA MET A 16 10.54 6.48 5.84
C MET A 16 9.56 7.32 5.01
N GLU A 17 8.61 8.02 5.65
CA GLU A 17 7.61 8.89 5.01
C GLU A 17 8.22 10.06 4.20
N ILE A 18 9.42 10.54 4.57
CA ILE A 18 10.15 11.59 3.84
C ILE A 18 11.05 11.00 2.73
N ILE A 19 11.29 9.68 2.77
CA ILE A 19 12.33 9.01 1.99
C ILE A 19 11.76 8.18 0.83
N ASP A 20 10.56 7.63 0.96
CA ASP A 20 9.87 6.94 -0.15
C ASP A 20 9.46 7.93 -1.28
N ASP A 21 9.45 9.23 -1.00
CA ASP A 21 9.29 10.31 -1.98
C ASP A 21 10.58 10.67 -2.75
N LEU A 22 11.71 10.01 -2.45
CA LEU A 22 12.96 10.17 -3.20
C LEU A 22 13.19 8.96 -4.11
N PRO A 23 13.04 9.08 -5.43
CA PRO A 23 13.30 7.96 -6.32
C PRO A 23 14.79 7.55 -6.22
N VAL A 24 15.03 6.30 -5.85
CA VAL A 24 16.33 5.64 -6.00
C VAL A 24 16.55 5.36 -7.48
N GLN A 25 16.93 6.41 -8.22
CA GLN A 25 17.63 6.27 -9.49
C GLN A 25 18.88 7.14 -9.47
N ASN A 26 19.99 6.52 -9.87
CA ASN A 26 21.34 7.07 -9.99
C ASN A 26 21.42 8.28 -10.93
N ASP A 27 20.94 9.45 -10.53
CA ASP A 27 21.12 10.64 -11.35
C ASP A 27 21.47 11.90 -10.54
N TYR A 28 22.70 12.37 -10.74
CA TYR A 28 23.29 13.61 -10.17
C TYR A 28 22.43 14.87 -10.41
N VAL A 29 21.45 14.79 -11.31
CA VAL A 29 20.49 15.85 -11.65
C VAL A 29 19.53 16.14 -10.49
N HIS A 30 19.22 15.15 -9.63
CA HIS A 30 18.27 15.35 -8.52
C HIS A 30 18.85 16.18 -7.37
N LEU A 31 20.17 16.06 -7.12
CA LEU A 31 20.90 16.89 -6.15
C LEU A 31 20.84 18.38 -6.51
N ARG A 32 20.77 18.74 -7.80
CA ARG A 32 20.60 20.14 -8.24
C ARG A 32 19.24 20.72 -7.86
N GLY A 33 18.16 19.92 -7.90
CA GLY A 33 16.83 20.35 -7.49
C GLY A 33 16.78 20.70 -6.00
N VAL A 34 17.41 19.86 -5.17
CA VAL A 34 17.55 20.08 -3.72
C VAL A 34 18.45 21.30 -3.40
N LEU A 35 19.48 21.56 -4.22
CA LEU A 35 20.34 22.75 -4.08
C LEU A 35 19.68 24.05 -4.56
N GLN A 36 18.80 23.99 -5.57
CA GLN A 36 17.99 25.14 -6.00
C GLN A 36 16.94 25.49 -4.94
N TRP A 37 16.29 24.48 -4.35
CA TRP A 37 15.38 24.60 -3.19
C TRP A 37 16.04 25.28 -1.97
N LYS A 38 17.33 25.00 -1.74
CA LYS A 38 18.15 25.65 -0.70
C LYS A 38 18.31 27.16 -0.92
N SER A 39 18.31 27.64 -2.16
CA SER A 39 18.45 29.07 -2.50
C SER A 39 17.17 29.86 -2.21
N ASP A 40 16.00 29.27 -2.50
CA ASP A 40 14.72 29.98 -2.45
C ASP A 40 14.17 30.13 -1.02
N ILE A 41 14.45 29.14 -0.15
CA ILE A 41 14.04 29.15 1.26
C ILE A 41 14.84 30.11 2.14
N LEU A 42 16.09 30.44 1.76
CA LEU A 42 16.96 31.35 2.52
C LEU A 42 16.51 32.84 2.45
N SER A 43 15.45 33.13 1.70
CA SER A 43 14.95 34.49 1.44
C SER A 43 13.95 35.02 2.46
N HIS A 44 13.39 34.21 3.39
CA HIS A 44 12.35 34.66 4.32
C HIS A 44 12.59 34.30 5.80
N GLU A 45 11.91 35.07 6.65
CA GLU A 45 12.23 35.48 8.03
C GLU A 45 12.11 34.41 9.14
N ARG A 46 12.55 33.16 8.91
CA ARG A 46 12.66 32.12 9.97
C ARG A 46 13.85 31.18 9.78
N ARG A 47 15.06 31.73 9.65
CA ARG A 47 16.28 30.96 9.37
C ARG A 47 16.63 29.93 10.45
N ASP A 48 16.44 30.24 11.72
CA ASP A 48 16.96 29.38 12.80
C ASP A 48 16.16 28.09 13.02
N LEU A 49 14.83 28.16 12.88
CA LEU A 49 13.92 27.00 12.94
C LEU A 49 14.09 26.10 11.70
N ILE A 50 14.30 26.70 10.54
CA ILE A 50 14.52 25.97 9.28
C ILE A 50 15.89 25.29 9.28
N VAL A 51 16.93 25.94 9.79
CA VAL A 51 18.28 25.34 9.92
C VAL A 51 18.25 24.13 10.87
N GLN A 52 17.53 24.18 11.99
CA GLN A 52 17.39 23.02 12.88
C GLN A 52 16.59 21.88 12.23
N LEU A 53 15.49 22.18 11.52
CA LEU A 53 14.73 21.18 10.76
C LEU A 53 15.58 20.55 9.64
N VAL A 54 16.33 21.36 8.89
CA VAL A 54 17.22 20.90 7.81
C VAL A 54 18.36 20.06 8.37
N GLN A 55 19.02 20.46 9.46
CA GLN A 55 20.12 19.70 10.07
C GLN A 55 19.64 18.37 10.70
N THR A 56 18.44 18.37 11.29
CA THR A 56 17.83 17.15 11.84
C THR A 56 17.48 16.19 10.72
N ASN A 57 16.90 16.70 9.62
CA ASN A 57 16.60 15.91 8.42
C ASN A 57 17.88 15.45 7.69
N GLU A 58 18.94 16.24 7.64
CA GLU A 58 20.21 15.90 6.99
C GLU A 58 20.91 14.72 7.70
N ASN A 59 20.88 14.67 9.03
CA ASN A 59 21.42 13.54 9.79
C ASN A 59 20.60 12.26 9.61
N ILE A 60 19.28 12.40 9.49
CA ILE A 60 18.33 11.31 9.26
C ILE A 60 18.51 10.75 7.84
N ILE A 61 18.53 11.62 6.83
CA ILE A 61 18.75 11.27 5.42
C ILE A 61 20.13 10.62 5.26
N ASN A 62 21.19 11.18 5.84
CA ASN A 62 22.53 10.59 5.76
C ASN A 62 22.64 9.24 6.49
N ARG A 63 21.87 9.03 7.56
CA ARG A 63 21.79 7.73 8.23
C ARG A 63 21.05 6.71 7.35
N PHE A 64 19.95 7.10 6.71
CA PHE A 64 19.21 6.23 5.82
C PHE A 64 19.98 5.90 4.54
N VAL A 65 20.58 6.90 3.89
CA VAL A 65 21.46 6.70 2.73
C VAL A 65 22.58 5.73 3.08
N ARG A 66 23.15 5.82 4.28
CA ARG A 66 24.15 4.86 4.75
C ARG A 66 23.58 3.46 4.97
N ILE A 67 22.39 3.30 5.59
CA ILE A 67 21.74 2.00 5.77
C ILE A 67 21.38 1.36 4.42
N SER A 68 20.80 2.14 3.51
CA SER A 68 20.45 1.71 2.15
C SER A 68 21.70 1.35 1.34
N LYS A 69 22.81 2.09 1.53
CA LYS A 69 24.10 1.80 0.91
C LYS A 69 24.78 0.55 1.50
N GLU A 70 24.69 0.36 2.82
CA GLU A 70 25.15 -0.85 3.50
C GLU A 70 24.32 -2.09 3.09
N GLN A 71 23.02 -1.94 2.79
CA GLN A 71 22.18 -3.00 2.23
C GLN A 71 22.49 -3.29 0.76
N THR A 72 22.76 -2.27 -0.06
CA THR A 72 23.11 -2.47 -1.48
C THR A 72 24.52 -2.99 -1.72
N ASP A 73 25.48 -2.66 -0.85
CA ASP A 73 26.86 -3.19 -0.92
C ASP A 73 26.95 -4.67 -0.51
N ASN A 74 25.90 -5.24 0.11
CA ASN A 74 25.81 -6.64 0.52
C ASN A 74 25.24 -7.58 -0.56
N ASN A 75 25.28 -7.26 -1.85
CA ASN A 75 24.81 -8.15 -2.95
C ASN A 75 23.38 -8.74 -2.78
N GLU A 76 22.59 -8.26 -1.82
CA GLU A 76 21.21 -8.69 -1.64
C GLU A 76 20.39 -8.07 -2.77
N VAL A 77 19.76 -8.95 -3.54
CA VAL A 77 18.88 -8.54 -4.64
C VAL A 77 17.77 -7.68 -4.04
N PRO A 78 17.51 -6.46 -4.57
CA PRO A 78 16.45 -5.60 -4.05
C PRO A 78 15.13 -6.37 -4.01
N ASP A 79 14.42 -6.28 -2.88
CA ASP A 79 13.21 -7.06 -2.61
C ASP A 79 12.16 -6.97 -3.74
N VAL A 80 12.03 -5.78 -4.31
CA VAL A 80 11.18 -5.49 -5.49
C VAL A 80 11.48 -6.38 -6.69
N LEU A 81 12.75 -6.72 -6.94
CA LEU A 81 13.13 -7.58 -8.06
C LEU A 81 12.76 -9.04 -7.78
N ILE A 82 12.90 -9.49 -6.53
CA ILE A 82 12.48 -10.83 -6.11
C ILE A 82 10.97 -10.97 -6.29
N GLN A 83 10.21 -9.99 -5.81
CA GLN A 83 8.76 -9.97 -5.93
C GLN A 83 8.28 -10.05 -7.39
N LYS A 84 8.78 -9.17 -8.27
CA LYS A 84 8.42 -9.19 -9.70
C LYS A 84 8.74 -10.53 -10.35
N LYS A 85 9.89 -11.12 -10.00
CA LYS A 85 10.30 -12.45 -10.45
C LYS A 85 9.34 -13.53 -9.95
N CYS A 86 8.94 -13.49 -8.68
CA CYS A 86 8.03 -14.46 -8.08
C CYS A 86 6.63 -14.40 -8.71
N LEU A 87 6.08 -13.21 -8.92
CA LEU A 87 4.78 -13.06 -9.58
C LEU A 87 4.81 -13.57 -11.03
N LYS A 88 5.91 -13.30 -11.75
CA LYS A 88 6.11 -13.85 -13.10
C LYS A 88 6.14 -15.38 -13.10
N LEU A 89 6.91 -16.00 -12.20
CA LEU A 89 6.99 -17.46 -12.10
C LEU A 89 5.66 -18.09 -11.68
N LEU A 90 4.92 -17.43 -10.79
CA LEU A 90 3.56 -17.84 -10.46
C LEU A 90 2.65 -17.78 -11.70
N ALA A 91 2.78 -16.75 -12.54
CA ALA A 91 2.02 -16.65 -13.78
C ALA A 91 2.36 -17.73 -14.83
N GLU A 92 3.50 -18.41 -14.68
CA GLU A 92 3.90 -19.53 -15.53
C GLU A 92 3.36 -20.88 -15.01
N ASN A 93 2.80 -20.93 -13.80
CA ASN A 93 2.17 -22.15 -13.27
C ASN A 93 0.92 -22.52 -14.09
N PRO A 94 0.67 -23.81 -14.36
CA PRO A 94 -0.56 -24.23 -15.03
C PRO A 94 -1.78 -23.90 -14.16
N TYR A 95 -2.88 -23.49 -14.80
CA TYR A 95 -4.15 -23.34 -14.10
C TYR A 95 -4.64 -24.73 -13.65
N ASN A 96 -4.94 -24.86 -12.36
CA ASN A 96 -5.40 -26.10 -11.80
C ASN A 96 -6.93 -26.21 -11.87
N ASN A 97 -7.45 -27.10 -12.73
CA ASN A 97 -8.89 -27.39 -12.86
C ASN A 97 -9.39 -28.40 -11.82
N PHE A 98 -8.52 -28.99 -10.99
CA PHE A 98 -8.89 -30.04 -10.05
C PHE A 98 -9.55 -29.46 -8.80
N THR A 99 -10.42 -30.26 -8.17
CA THR A 99 -11.08 -29.90 -6.90
C THR A 99 -10.10 -29.84 -5.73
N ASP A 100 -8.93 -30.49 -5.89
CA ASP A 100 -7.90 -30.53 -4.87
C ASP A 100 -6.86 -29.45 -5.16
N PHE A 101 -6.58 -28.64 -4.14
CA PHE A 101 -5.52 -27.64 -4.20
C PHE A 101 -4.15 -28.33 -4.31
N ILE A 102 -3.53 -28.24 -5.48
CA ILE A 102 -2.15 -28.68 -5.71
C ILE A 102 -1.22 -27.53 -5.28
N HIS A 103 -0.01 -27.86 -4.85
CA HIS A 103 1.00 -26.83 -4.56
C HIS A 103 1.51 -26.17 -5.84
N CYS A 104 1.65 -24.84 -5.82
CA CYS A 104 2.28 -24.10 -6.90
C CYS A 104 3.77 -24.49 -7.00
N GLN A 105 4.30 -24.60 -8.21
CA GLN A 105 5.72 -24.76 -8.48
C GLN A 105 6.41 -23.39 -8.33
N MET A 106 6.95 -23.15 -7.14
CA MET A 106 7.66 -21.92 -6.80
C MET A 106 9.09 -22.24 -6.38
N PRO A 107 10.10 -21.47 -6.82
CA PRO A 107 11.47 -21.67 -6.36
C PRO A 107 11.61 -21.29 -4.88
N TYR A 108 12.59 -21.88 -4.20
CA TYR A 108 12.83 -21.65 -2.78
C TYR A 108 12.96 -20.16 -2.42
N THR A 109 13.59 -19.34 -3.27
CA THR A 109 13.73 -17.90 -3.06
C THR A 109 12.39 -17.15 -2.92
N CYS A 110 11.33 -17.63 -3.58
CA CYS A 110 10.00 -17.04 -3.46
C CYS A 110 9.26 -17.50 -2.20
N LEU A 111 9.53 -18.73 -1.76
CA LEU A 111 9.03 -19.23 -0.48
C LEU A 111 9.70 -18.51 0.69
N GLU A 112 11.00 -18.24 0.55
CA GLU A 112 11.78 -17.46 1.51
C GLU A 112 11.28 -16.02 1.60
N TYR A 113 11.03 -15.37 0.45
CA TYR A 113 10.42 -14.03 0.40
C TYR A 113 9.10 -13.94 1.18
N LEU A 114 8.23 -14.96 1.06
CA LEU A 114 6.99 -15.02 1.83
C LEU A 114 7.21 -15.14 3.34
N GLY A 115 8.33 -15.72 3.79
CA GLY A 115 8.61 -15.95 5.20
C GLY A 115 9.47 -14.87 5.87
N ILE A 116 10.40 -14.25 5.13
CA ILE A 116 11.48 -13.39 5.66
C ILE A 116 11.34 -11.92 5.22
N GLY A 117 10.45 -11.61 4.27
CA GLY A 117 10.23 -10.23 3.82
C GLY A 117 9.81 -9.28 4.94
N PHE A 118 9.93 -7.97 4.70
CA PHE A 118 9.54 -6.99 5.71
C PHE A 118 8.02 -7.04 5.95
N ASP A 119 7.62 -6.75 7.19
CA ASP A 119 6.23 -6.81 7.66
C ASP A 119 5.58 -5.40 7.65
N TYR A 120 5.88 -4.57 6.65
CA TYR A 120 5.32 -3.22 6.50
C TYR A 120 5.23 -2.77 5.04
N GLY A 121 4.41 -1.76 4.76
CA GLY A 121 4.39 -1.04 3.49
C GLY A 121 3.93 -1.88 2.29
N TYR A 122 4.51 -1.60 1.13
CA TYR A 122 4.19 -2.32 -0.11
C TYR A 122 4.65 -3.78 -0.08
N GLU A 123 5.68 -4.12 0.71
CA GLU A 123 6.18 -5.50 0.74
C GLU A 123 5.15 -6.46 1.33
N ILE A 124 4.47 -6.07 2.41
CA ILE A 124 3.41 -6.91 2.98
C ILE A 124 2.21 -7.04 2.04
N ALA A 125 1.84 -5.94 1.36
CA ALA A 125 0.78 -5.96 0.35
C ALA A 125 1.12 -6.92 -0.80
N HIS A 126 2.36 -6.90 -1.26
CA HIS A 126 2.83 -7.74 -2.35
C HIS A 126 2.98 -9.22 -1.99
N ARG A 127 3.41 -9.54 -0.76
CA ARG A 127 3.40 -10.92 -0.25
C ARG A 127 1.98 -11.47 -0.20
N LEU A 128 1.02 -10.67 0.28
CA LEU A 128 -0.39 -11.05 0.25
C LEU A 128 -0.90 -11.22 -1.18
N LEU A 129 -0.63 -10.26 -2.07
CA LEU A 129 -1.01 -10.35 -3.49
C LEU A 129 -0.50 -11.64 -4.15
N LEU A 130 0.73 -12.07 -3.85
CA LEU A 130 1.29 -13.32 -4.37
C LEU A 130 0.46 -14.54 -3.92
N LEU A 131 0.06 -14.60 -2.65
CA LEU A 131 -0.79 -15.66 -2.10
C LEU A 131 -2.20 -15.64 -2.73
N LEU A 132 -2.80 -14.46 -2.89
CA LEU A 132 -4.11 -14.32 -3.52
C LEU A 132 -4.08 -14.70 -5.00
N ALA A 133 -3.05 -14.28 -5.74
CA ALA A 133 -2.87 -14.66 -7.13
C ALA A 133 -2.71 -16.18 -7.27
N ALA A 134 -2.01 -16.85 -6.36
CA ALA A 134 -1.87 -18.30 -6.39
C ALA A 134 -3.22 -18.98 -6.18
N ARG A 135 -3.97 -18.53 -5.17
CA ARG A 135 -5.27 -19.08 -4.82
C ARG A 135 -6.33 -18.86 -5.89
N TYR A 136 -6.49 -17.63 -6.37
CA TYR A 136 -7.61 -17.25 -7.24
C TYR A 136 -7.27 -17.29 -8.73
N TRP A 137 -6.04 -17.03 -9.14
CA TRP A 137 -5.67 -17.04 -10.57
C TRP A 137 -5.09 -18.37 -11.03
N ARG A 138 -4.47 -19.12 -10.13
CA ARG A 138 -3.84 -20.42 -10.46
C ARG A 138 -4.50 -21.61 -9.80
N HIS A 139 -5.36 -21.38 -8.80
CA HIS A 139 -6.03 -22.43 -8.04
C HIS A 139 -5.02 -23.41 -7.41
N CYS A 140 -3.93 -22.86 -6.87
CA CYS A 140 -2.87 -23.61 -6.19
C CYS A 140 -2.48 -22.94 -4.87
N LEU A 141 -1.81 -23.70 -4.01
CA LEU A 141 -1.30 -23.22 -2.72
C LEU A 141 0.22 -23.04 -2.78
N ILE A 142 0.75 -21.93 -2.29
CA ILE A 142 2.20 -21.74 -2.21
C ILE A 142 2.78 -22.48 -1.00
N THR A 143 2.09 -22.42 0.14
CA THR A 143 2.45 -23.10 1.39
C THR A 143 1.33 -24.07 1.80
N SER A 144 1.59 -24.92 2.81
CA SER A 144 0.56 -25.79 3.37
C SER A 144 -0.48 -25.05 4.21
N ASN A 145 -0.25 -23.77 4.54
CA ASN A 145 -1.12 -22.98 5.40
C ASN A 145 -1.28 -21.54 4.87
N ASP A 146 -1.56 -21.38 3.58
CA ASP A 146 -1.72 -20.04 2.97
C ASP A 146 -2.77 -19.20 3.70
N LYS A 147 -3.88 -19.82 4.15
CA LYS A 147 -4.92 -19.10 4.90
C LYS A 147 -4.38 -18.48 6.19
N GLY A 148 -3.61 -19.23 6.98
CA GLY A 148 -3.01 -18.71 8.20
C GLY A 148 -1.96 -17.62 7.95
N VAL A 149 -1.23 -17.71 6.83
CA VAL A 149 -0.31 -16.65 6.42
C VAL A 149 -1.08 -15.40 6.00
N ILE A 150 -2.12 -15.53 5.16
CA ILE A 150 -3.02 -14.45 4.75
C ILE A 150 -3.61 -13.74 5.98
N ASP A 151 -4.15 -14.50 6.93
CA ASP A 151 -4.73 -13.94 8.17
C ASP A 151 -3.69 -13.15 8.96
N LYS A 152 -2.47 -13.68 9.09
CA LYS A 152 -1.38 -12.98 9.77
C LYS A 152 -1.03 -11.67 9.07
N LEU A 153 -0.88 -11.68 7.73
CA LEU A 153 -0.55 -10.48 6.97
C LEU A 153 -1.65 -9.44 7.09
N CYS A 154 -2.92 -9.84 7.00
CA CYS A 154 -4.05 -8.93 7.17
C CYS A 154 -4.14 -8.33 8.58
N VAL A 155 -3.75 -9.06 9.63
CA VAL A 155 -3.66 -8.45 10.98
C VAL A 155 -2.60 -7.35 11.03
N ILE A 156 -1.45 -7.55 10.39
CA ILE A 156 -0.37 -6.57 10.34
C ILE A 156 -0.81 -5.34 9.52
N MET A 157 -1.34 -5.55 8.32
CA MET A 157 -1.84 -4.49 7.44
C MET A 157 -2.96 -3.69 8.10
N TYR A 158 -3.84 -4.33 8.88
CA TYR A 158 -4.86 -3.62 9.65
C TYR A 158 -4.25 -2.62 10.65
N ASN A 159 -3.20 -3.01 11.37
CA ASN A 159 -2.53 -2.11 12.31
C ASN A 159 -1.83 -0.95 11.60
N GLU A 160 -1.29 -1.20 10.40
CA GLU A 160 -0.69 -0.15 9.56
C GLU A 160 -1.76 0.84 9.08
N LEU A 161 -2.92 0.36 8.63
CA LEU A 161 -4.06 1.23 8.27
C LEU A 161 -4.57 2.06 9.44
N GLU A 162 -4.70 1.49 10.65
CA GLU A 162 -5.06 2.27 11.84
C GLU A 162 -4.05 3.39 12.09
N TYR A 163 -2.76 3.12 11.92
CA TYR A 163 -1.73 4.14 12.05
C TYR A 163 -1.90 5.23 10.98
N MET A 164 -2.04 4.86 9.70
CA MET A 164 -2.21 5.80 8.58
C MET A 164 -3.47 6.65 8.72
N ALA A 165 -4.58 6.06 9.16
CA ALA A 165 -5.85 6.76 9.37
C ALA A 165 -5.75 7.80 10.50
N ASN A 166 -4.87 7.60 11.48
CA ASN A 166 -4.58 8.57 12.53
C ASN A 166 -3.58 9.66 12.11
N HIS A 167 -3.00 9.56 10.91
CA HIS A 167 -1.98 10.47 10.38
C HIS A 167 -2.34 10.97 8.97
N GLU A 168 -3.60 11.40 8.79
CA GLU A 168 -4.06 12.12 7.60
C GLU A 168 -3.98 11.34 6.27
N PHE A 169 -3.86 10.01 6.29
CA PHE A 169 -3.93 9.16 5.10
C PHE A 169 -2.90 9.52 4.01
N GLY A 170 -1.67 9.87 4.42
CA GLY A 170 -0.63 10.40 3.52
C GLY A 170 -0.19 9.50 2.36
N LEU A 171 -0.48 8.19 2.40
CA LEU A 171 -0.17 7.24 1.34
C LEU A 171 -1.46 6.54 0.86
N PRO A 172 -2.32 7.23 0.08
CA PRO A 172 -3.63 6.70 -0.31
C PRO A 172 -3.54 5.42 -1.15
N ASP A 173 -2.48 5.27 -1.93
CA ASP A 173 -2.23 4.09 -2.77
C ASP A 173 -2.01 2.82 -1.92
N LEU A 174 -1.05 2.87 -1.00
CA LEU A 174 -0.80 1.80 -0.04
C LEU A 174 -2.03 1.51 0.84
N PHE A 175 -2.72 2.56 1.29
CA PHE A 175 -3.92 2.44 2.11
C PHE A 175 -5.02 1.65 1.37
N LEU A 176 -5.21 1.97 0.10
CA LEU A 176 -6.15 1.30 -0.79
C LEU A 176 -5.79 -0.14 -1.09
N ASP A 177 -4.50 -0.43 -1.33
CA ASP A 177 -4.01 -1.79 -1.55
C ASP A 177 -4.33 -2.67 -0.34
N HIS A 178 -4.12 -2.17 0.87
CA HIS A 178 -4.39 -2.92 2.08
C HIS A 178 -5.88 -3.23 2.27
N ILE A 179 -6.75 -2.25 2.07
CA ILE A 179 -8.20 -2.46 2.12
C ILE A 179 -8.60 -3.46 1.04
N THR A 180 -8.10 -3.30 -0.19
CA THR A 180 -8.44 -4.16 -1.32
C THR A 180 -8.09 -5.61 -1.05
N LEU A 181 -6.83 -5.90 -0.73
CA LEU A 181 -6.36 -7.27 -0.60
C LEU A 181 -7.04 -8.01 0.55
N CYS A 182 -7.20 -7.35 1.71
CA CYS A 182 -7.80 -7.99 2.88
C CYS A 182 -9.32 -8.04 2.83
N SER A 183 -10.01 -7.00 2.33
CA SER A 183 -11.47 -7.06 2.16
C SER A 183 -11.88 -8.10 1.11
N PHE A 184 -11.07 -8.30 0.07
CA PHE A 184 -11.28 -9.33 -0.94
C PHE A 184 -11.20 -10.75 -0.36
N GLU A 185 -10.40 -10.98 0.68
CA GLU A 185 -10.38 -12.24 1.45
C GLU A 185 -11.48 -12.32 2.54
N GLY A 186 -12.41 -11.35 2.57
CA GLY A 186 -13.54 -11.34 3.49
C GLY A 186 -13.25 -10.73 4.86
N HIS A 187 -12.13 -10.01 5.04
CA HIS A 187 -11.86 -9.26 6.26
C HIS A 187 -12.67 -7.96 6.31
N ALA A 188 -13.95 -8.08 6.69
CA ALA A 188 -14.91 -6.97 6.71
C ALA A 188 -14.49 -5.78 7.59
N GLN A 189 -13.60 -5.97 8.57
CA GLN A 189 -13.09 -4.87 9.38
C GLN A 189 -12.33 -3.81 8.57
N PHE A 190 -11.90 -4.11 7.34
CA PHE A 190 -11.28 -3.13 6.44
C PHE A 190 -12.29 -2.20 5.76
N LEU A 191 -13.59 -2.52 5.81
CA LEU A 191 -14.66 -1.77 5.17
C LEU A 191 -15.29 -0.74 6.14
N ARG A 192 -14.44 -0.08 6.96
CA ARG A 192 -14.90 0.94 7.90
C ARG A 192 -15.44 2.14 7.14
N ARG A 193 -16.65 2.56 7.47
CA ARG A 193 -17.31 3.72 6.86
C ARG A 193 -16.41 4.95 6.79
N SER A 194 -15.71 5.29 7.88
CA SER A 194 -14.80 6.45 7.93
C SER A 194 -13.63 6.34 6.95
N TRP A 195 -13.12 5.13 6.70
CA TRP A 195 -12.04 4.89 5.74
C TRP A 195 -12.53 4.97 4.30
N ILE A 196 -13.73 4.45 4.03
CA ILE A 196 -14.35 4.56 2.70
C ILE A 196 -14.75 6.01 2.39
N GLU A 197 -15.27 6.75 3.37
CA GLU A 197 -15.59 8.18 3.19
C GLU A 197 -14.33 8.99 2.88
N GLU A 198 -13.24 8.76 3.61
CA GLU A 198 -11.96 9.39 3.33
C GLU A 198 -11.41 9.03 1.94
N LEU A 199 -11.52 7.76 1.53
CA LEU A 199 -11.12 7.33 0.20
C LEU A 199 -11.81 8.14 -0.90
N LEU A 200 -13.11 8.42 -0.74
CA LEU A 200 -13.90 9.15 -1.72
C LEU A 200 -13.41 10.59 -1.92
N ASP A 201 -12.68 11.16 -0.96
CA ASP A 201 -12.05 12.49 -1.13
C ASP A 201 -10.90 12.49 -2.15
N PHE A 202 -10.36 11.31 -2.49
CA PHE A 202 -9.38 11.15 -3.57
C PHE A 202 -10.04 10.93 -4.94
N GLN A 203 -11.37 10.82 -5.00
CA GLN A 203 -12.10 10.67 -6.25
C GLN A 203 -12.17 12.01 -7.00
N THR A 204 -11.76 12.00 -8.26
CA THR A 204 -11.89 13.14 -9.17
C THR A 204 -13.34 13.31 -9.63
N ARG A 205 -13.66 14.48 -10.20
CA ARG A 205 -14.97 14.74 -10.82
C ARG A 205 -15.34 13.78 -11.97
N PHE A 206 -14.38 13.02 -12.48
CA PHE A 206 -14.58 12.03 -13.54
C PHE A 206 -14.79 10.61 -13.00
N GLY A 207 -14.79 10.44 -11.67
CA GLY A 207 -14.96 9.15 -11.01
C GLY A 207 -13.67 8.34 -10.84
N CYS A 208 -12.54 8.83 -11.36
CA CYS A 208 -11.21 8.21 -11.16
C CYS A 208 -10.63 8.55 -9.79
N PHE A 209 -9.58 7.85 -9.38
CA PHE A 209 -8.85 8.14 -8.15
C PHE A 209 -7.41 8.56 -8.47
N ASN A 210 -6.82 9.37 -7.58
CA ASN A 210 -5.46 9.89 -7.74
C ASN A 210 -4.73 9.94 -6.38
N LEU A 211 -3.42 10.15 -6.40
CA LEU A 211 -2.56 10.26 -5.20
C LEU A 211 -2.84 11.53 -4.38
N THR A 212 -3.48 12.52 -4.99
CA THR A 212 -3.77 13.81 -4.36
C THR A 212 -5.25 14.12 -4.42
N ARG A 213 -5.77 14.73 -3.35
CA ARG A 213 -7.16 15.18 -3.31
C ARG A 213 -7.39 16.27 -4.36
N PRO A 214 -8.54 16.30 -5.05
CA PRO A 214 -8.83 17.34 -6.06
C PRO A 214 -8.78 18.77 -5.51
N SER A 215 -9.02 18.96 -4.20
CA SER A 215 -8.98 20.26 -3.53
C SER A 215 -7.57 20.68 -3.08
N ALA A 216 -6.59 19.78 -3.10
CA ALA A 216 -5.21 20.05 -2.72
C ALA A 216 -4.49 20.81 -3.85
N SER A 217 -4.72 22.12 -3.92
CA SER A 217 -4.09 23.08 -4.84
C SER A 217 -2.58 23.29 -4.60
N SER A 218 -1.83 22.28 -4.15
CA SER A 218 -0.38 22.38 -4.05
C SER A 218 0.25 22.02 -5.39
N THR A 219 0.43 23.03 -6.24
CA THR A 219 1.09 22.94 -7.56
C THR A 219 2.46 22.28 -7.52
N LEU A 220 3.16 22.27 -6.38
CA LEU A 220 4.49 21.69 -6.24
C LEU A 220 4.49 20.16 -6.10
N LEU A 221 3.66 19.59 -5.21
CA LEU A 221 3.58 18.13 -5.03
C LEU A 221 2.98 17.46 -6.25
N VAL A 222 1.93 18.07 -6.83
CA VAL A 222 1.33 17.60 -8.08
C VAL A 222 2.38 17.56 -9.21
N ALA A 223 3.25 18.58 -9.32
CA ALA A 223 4.31 18.61 -10.32
C ALA A 223 5.42 17.56 -10.07
N ILE A 224 5.73 17.22 -8.82
CA ILE A 224 6.70 16.18 -8.49
C ILE A 224 6.14 14.80 -8.85
N PHE A 225 4.91 14.49 -8.41
CA PHE A 225 4.27 13.21 -8.71
C PHE A 225 3.98 13.03 -10.21
N GLN A 226 3.62 14.09 -10.94
CA GLN A 226 3.47 14.04 -12.40
C GLN A 226 4.80 13.72 -13.10
N ASN A 227 5.91 14.34 -12.68
CA ASN A 227 7.23 14.05 -13.27
C ASN A 227 7.74 12.62 -13.01
N ILE A 228 7.31 11.98 -11.91
CA ILE A 228 7.60 10.58 -11.61
C ILE A 228 6.71 9.66 -12.45
N SER A 229 5.43 10.01 -12.59
CA SER A 229 4.46 9.28 -13.43
C SER A 229 4.85 9.27 -14.92
N ASP A 230 5.48 10.32 -15.42
CA ASP A 230 5.93 10.42 -16.82
C ASP A 230 7.13 9.50 -17.16
N LYS A 231 7.76 8.87 -16.16
CA LYS A 231 8.96 8.04 -16.35
C LYS A 231 8.78 6.53 -16.12
N GLY A 232 7.62 6.06 -15.67
CA GLY A 232 7.39 4.61 -15.53
C GLY A 232 5.96 4.21 -15.22
N ASP A 233 5.43 3.29 -16.03
CA ASP A 233 4.29 2.37 -15.84
C ASP A 233 2.92 2.88 -15.30
N ILE A 234 2.78 4.14 -14.89
CA ILE A 234 1.49 4.71 -14.49
C ILE A 234 0.76 5.13 -15.77
N MET A 235 -0.09 4.24 -16.26
CA MET A 235 -0.90 4.49 -17.46
C MET A 235 -1.97 5.56 -17.15
N VAL A 236 -1.63 6.83 -17.35
CA VAL A 236 -2.57 7.95 -17.17
C VAL A 236 -3.53 8.00 -18.35
N TRP A 237 -4.78 7.57 -18.12
CA TRP A 237 -5.85 7.75 -19.11
C TRP A 237 -6.40 9.17 -19.00
N GLN A 238 -6.43 9.89 -20.14
CA GLN A 238 -7.00 11.24 -20.31
C GLN A 238 -6.83 12.16 -19.08
N GLU A 239 -5.64 12.77 -18.99
CA GLU A 239 -5.34 13.97 -18.19
C GLU A 239 -5.62 13.95 -16.66
N SER A 240 -5.91 12.82 -15.99
CA SER A 240 -5.95 12.83 -14.50
C SER A 240 -6.14 11.47 -13.79
N CYS A 241 -6.39 10.37 -14.49
CA CYS A 241 -6.71 9.10 -13.84
C CYS A 241 -5.45 8.28 -13.57
N ASN A 242 -5.14 8.00 -12.30
CA ASN A 242 -4.16 6.96 -11.98
C ASN A 242 -4.85 5.59 -12.11
N ALA A 243 -4.48 4.81 -13.12
CA ALA A 243 -5.14 3.53 -13.42
C ALA A 243 -5.01 2.51 -12.29
N HIS A 244 -3.88 2.47 -11.60
CA HIS A 244 -3.66 1.55 -10.49
C HIS A 244 -4.60 1.90 -9.32
N ILE A 245 -4.51 3.12 -8.81
CA ILE A 245 -5.35 3.60 -7.70
C ILE A 245 -6.83 3.50 -8.05
N THR A 246 -7.22 3.87 -9.28
CA THR A 246 -8.61 3.76 -9.74
C THR A 246 -9.08 2.30 -9.75
N GLY A 247 -8.24 1.37 -10.20
CA GLY A 247 -8.57 -0.06 -10.21
C GLY A 247 -8.74 -0.60 -8.78
N VAL A 248 -7.78 -0.30 -7.90
CA VAL A 248 -7.79 -0.73 -6.50
C VAL A 248 -8.99 -0.13 -5.75
N ALA A 249 -9.24 1.17 -5.88
CA ALA A 249 -10.43 1.81 -5.32
C ALA A 249 -11.74 1.22 -5.87
N GLY A 250 -11.78 0.84 -7.15
CA GLY A 250 -12.91 0.14 -7.73
C GLY A 250 -13.21 -1.19 -7.03
N VAL A 251 -12.18 -1.96 -6.69
CA VAL A 251 -12.34 -3.21 -5.92
C VAL A 251 -12.84 -2.91 -4.51
N VAL A 252 -12.27 -1.92 -3.80
CA VAL A 252 -12.75 -1.51 -2.46
C VAL A 252 -14.23 -1.14 -2.47
N LEU A 253 -14.67 -0.35 -3.45
CA LEU A 253 -16.08 0.04 -3.55
C LEU A 253 -16.98 -1.16 -3.87
N ALA A 254 -16.53 -2.07 -4.73
CA ALA A 254 -17.27 -3.30 -5.03
C ALA A 254 -17.43 -4.19 -3.79
N THR A 255 -16.34 -4.43 -3.04
CA THR A 255 -16.39 -5.24 -1.80
C THR A 255 -17.22 -4.57 -0.72
N ALA A 256 -17.17 -3.23 -0.61
CA ALA A 256 -18.03 -2.46 0.29
C ALA A 256 -19.52 -2.62 -0.06
N ILE A 257 -19.87 -2.50 -1.34
CA ILE A 257 -21.26 -2.68 -1.81
C ILE A 257 -21.75 -4.10 -1.51
N GLU A 258 -20.94 -5.10 -1.87
CA GLU A 258 -21.25 -6.51 -1.61
C GLU A 258 -21.55 -6.73 -0.11
N PHE A 259 -20.63 -6.33 0.76
CA PHE A 259 -20.80 -6.43 2.21
C PHE A 259 -22.08 -5.77 2.73
N ILE A 260 -22.39 -4.55 2.25
CA ILE A 260 -23.62 -3.84 2.65
C ILE A 260 -24.87 -4.61 2.19
N THR A 261 -24.85 -5.15 0.96
CA THR A 261 -26.00 -5.88 0.41
C THR A 261 -26.23 -7.22 1.11
N GLU A 262 -25.17 -7.93 1.48
CA GLU A 262 -25.27 -9.19 2.24
C GLU A 262 -25.86 -8.97 3.64
N ILE A 263 -25.43 -7.91 4.32
CA ILE A 263 -26.01 -7.53 5.62
C ILE A 263 -27.49 -7.18 5.48
N ALA A 264 -27.85 -6.40 4.45
CA ALA A 264 -29.24 -6.02 4.21
C ALA A 264 -30.14 -7.24 3.94
N ALA A 265 -29.66 -8.18 3.12
CA ALA A 265 -30.37 -9.43 2.82
C ALA A 265 -30.56 -10.30 4.08
N THR A 266 -29.51 -10.44 4.90
CA THR A 266 -29.56 -11.21 6.15
C THR A 266 -30.55 -10.61 7.16
N ARG A 267 -30.66 -9.27 7.22
CA ARG A 267 -31.64 -8.62 8.11
C ARG A 267 -33.08 -8.85 7.65
N GLN A 268 -33.34 -8.85 6.33
CA GLN A 268 -34.67 -9.11 5.81
C GLN A 268 -35.15 -10.52 6.13
N SER A 269 -34.29 -11.55 6.03
CA SER A 269 -34.67 -12.92 6.36
C SER A 269 -35.00 -13.10 7.84
N THR A 270 -34.30 -12.39 8.75
CA THR A 270 -34.59 -12.46 10.19
C THR A 270 -35.89 -11.76 10.61
N CYS A 271 -36.36 -10.77 9.85
CA CYS A 271 -37.59 -10.04 10.20
C CYS A 271 -38.88 -10.78 9.81
N VAL A 272 -38.83 -11.75 8.90
CA VAL A 272 -40.02 -12.50 8.43
C VAL A 272 -40.57 -13.44 9.51
N GLU A 273 -39.78 -13.80 10.53
CA GLU A 273 -40.22 -14.64 11.65
C GLU A 273 -40.88 -13.87 12.81
N CYS A 274 -40.99 -12.54 12.75
CA CYS A 274 -41.56 -11.74 13.86
C CYS A 274 -43.07 -11.44 13.74
N ASP A 275 -43.72 -11.74 12.61
CA ASP A 275 -45.11 -11.32 12.34
C ASP A 275 -46.19 -12.40 12.56
N THR A 276 -45.86 -13.58 13.11
CA THR A 276 -46.82 -14.70 13.26
C THR A 276 -47.36 -14.95 14.67
N HIS A 277 -47.13 -14.05 15.64
CA HIS A 277 -47.65 -14.20 17.01
C HIS A 277 -48.56 -13.06 17.48
N ASN A 278 -49.62 -12.79 16.72
CA ASN A 278 -50.80 -12.06 17.20
C ASN A 278 -52.07 -12.61 16.54
N GLU A 279 -52.49 -13.81 16.94
CA GLU A 279 -53.88 -14.28 16.86
C GLU A 279 -54.27 -15.01 18.16
#